data_AF-A0A192A7G0-F1
#
_entry.id   AF-A0A192A7G0-F1
#
_cell.length_a   1.000
_cell.length_b   1.000
_cell.length_c   1.000
_cell.angle_alpha   90.00
_cell.angle_beta   90.00
_cell.angle_gamma   90.00
#
_symmetry.space_group_name_H-M   'P 1'
#
loop_
_entity.id
_entity.type
_entity.pdbx_description
1 polymer ?
#
loop_
_entity_poly.entity_id
_entity_poly.type
_entity_poly.pdbx_seq_one_letter_code
_entity_poly.pdbx_strand_id
1 'polypeptide(L)'
;MARGQPKVVVDVKDIGGGELQYTDTEGKSHTYYPNRRIWLEAQTLELLTFLREPQEQGDLPQLVTRVRGTAVLEDYSISVVGDPTSKVRKLSIVLGAEEPRATREAPEPGPDGFEFGQLGRAMLGFNRGDWEIGNSDEWWVECYLPKPFIENLVAEVRNGEIHDMQLSLSLRGLYTTEHTMAPVSSRGHLFIRPNKRDNTIDLPELATGSVQSIHFASSSRDLRKADANQAEAGPTAALQSADDSLLNEDVAPAAGAGNDPVATAIDHLIASLDKIHGIVKWVGPCIAIALAIMAFR
;
A
#
# COMPACT_ATOMS: atom_id res chain seq x y z
N MET A 1 5.04 -22.97 0.73
CA MET A 1 4.60 -23.86 1.83
C MET A 1 5.76 -24.76 2.16
N ALA A 2 6.37 -24.58 3.32
CA ALA A 2 7.43 -25.47 3.74
C ALA A 2 6.95 -26.92 3.88
N ARG A 3 7.52 -27.85 3.13
CA ARG A 3 7.30 -29.29 3.36
C ARG A 3 8.10 -29.68 4.60
N GLY A 4 7.50 -29.58 5.78
CA GLY A 4 8.03 -30.29 6.96
C GLY A 4 7.95 -29.61 8.32
N GLN A 5 7.40 -28.40 8.45
CA GLN A 5 7.10 -27.89 9.79
C GLN A 5 5.74 -28.45 10.28
N PRO A 6 5.65 -28.88 11.55
CA PRO A 6 4.41 -29.36 12.11
C PRO A 6 3.41 -28.21 12.15
N LYS A 7 2.26 -28.43 11.50
CA LYS A 7 1.14 -27.49 11.50
C LYS A 7 0.73 -27.18 12.94
N VAL A 8 0.81 -25.92 13.35
CA VAL A 8 0.42 -25.53 14.71
C VAL A 8 -1.07 -25.25 14.74
N VAL A 9 -1.80 -26.14 15.42
CA VAL A 9 -3.26 -26.08 15.63
C VAL A 9 -3.51 -25.60 17.05
N VAL A 10 -4.40 -24.63 17.21
CA VAL A 10 -4.82 -24.11 18.51
C VAL A 10 -6.28 -24.46 18.80
N ASP A 11 -6.67 -24.57 20.07
CA ASP A 11 -8.08 -24.79 20.42
C ASP A 11 -8.80 -23.45 20.52
N VAL A 12 -9.39 -22.99 19.42
CA VAL A 12 -10.21 -21.77 19.34
C VAL A 12 -11.63 -22.11 18.92
N LYS A 13 -12.61 -21.55 19.65
CA LYS A 13 -14.04 -21.76 19.42
C LYS A 13 -14.77 -20.43 19.44
N ASP A 14 -15.75 -20.29 18.55
CA ASP A 14 -16.70 -19.18 18.61
C ASP A 14 -17.67 -19.43 19.76
N ILE A 15 -17.86 -18.43 20.62
CA ILE A 15 -18.88 -18.45 21.66
C ILE A 15 -19.97 -17.41 21.34
N GLY A 16 -21.03 -17.38 22.15
CA GLY A 16 -22.15 -16.45 21.94
C GLY A 16 -21.69 -14.99 21.85
N GLY A 17 -22.37 -14.19 21.04
CA GLY A 17 -22.08 -12.75 20.90
C GLY A 17 -20.90 -12.40 19.98
N GLY A 18 -20.32 -13.36 19.26
CA GLY A 18 -19.20 -13.12 18.35
C GLY A 18 -17.84 -13.02 19.06
N GLU A 19 -17.76 -13.50 20.30
CA GLU A 19 -16.53 -13.64 21.07
C GLU A 19 -15.82 -14.95 20.72
N LEU A 20 -14.52 -15.02 21.03
CA LEU A 20 -13.72 -16.24 20.88
C LEU A 20 -13.31 -16.77 22.24
N GLN A 21 -13.32 -18.09 22.38
CA GLN A 21 -12.68 -18.79 23.49
C GLN A 21 -11.47 -19.55 22.97
N TYR A 22 -10.32 -19.34 23.60
CA TYR A 22 -9.08 -20.06 23.37
C TYR A 22 -8.73 -20.90 24.59
N THR A 23 -8.39 -22.16 24.40
CA THR A 23 -7.82 -23.00 25.46
C THR A 23 -6.32 -23.10 25.24
N ASP A 24 -5.53 -22.68 26.22
CA ASP A 24 -4.08 -22.80 26.14
C ASP A 24 -3.59 -24.24 26.42
N THR A 25 -2.28 -24.45 26.31
CA THR A 25 -1.66 -25.76 26.54
C THR A 25 -1.76 -26.23 27.99
N GLU A 26 -2.07 -25.33 28.93
CA GLU A 26 -2.28 -25.62 30.35
C GLU A 26 -3.76 -25.93 30.66
N GLY A 27 -4.64 -25.89 29.65
CA GLY A 27 -6.07 -26.12 29.79
C GLY A 27 -6.84 -24.91 30.32
N LYS A 28 -6.21 -23.74 30.40
CA LYS A 28 -6.87 -22.51 30.84
C LYS A 28 -7.55 -21.84 29.65
N SER A 29 -8.81 -21.46 29.86
CA SER A 29 -9.61 -20.75 28.87
C SER A 29 -9.39 -19.24 28.97
N HIS A 30 -9.22 -18.61 27.81
CA HIS A 30 -9.12 -17.16 27.62
C HIS A 30 -10.22 -16.71 26.67
N THR A 31 -10.92 -15.64 27.02
CA THR A 31 -11.97 -15.05 26.19
C THR A 31 -11.45 -13.81 25.47
N TYR A 32 -11.77 -13.71 24.18
CA TYR A 32 -11.46 -12.55 23.35
C TYR A 32 -12.75 -11.92 22.83
N TYR A 33 -12.88 -10.63 23.03
CA TYR A 33 -14.04 -9.82 22.67
C TYR A 33 -13.81 -9.13 21.33
N PRO A 34 -14.83 -9.01 20.47
CA PRO A 34 -14.68 -8.34 19.18
C PRO A 34 -14.31 -6.85 19.37
N ASN A 35 -13.27 -6.40 18.67
CA ASN A 35 -12.90 -5.00 18.52
C ASN A 35 -13.14 -4.60 17.06
N ARG A 36 -13.65 -3.39 16.83
CA ARG A 36 -13.93 -2.92 15.47
C ARG A 36 -13.05 -1.75 15.03
N ARG A 37 -12.38 -1.02 15.92
CA ARG A 37 -11.72 0.24 15.55
C ARG A 37 -10.25 0.24 15.94
N ILE A 38 -9.41 0.67 15.00
CA ILE A 38 -7.97 0.81 15.23
C ILE A 38 -7.48 2.12 14.62
N TRP A 39 -6.41 2.65 15.22
CA TRP A 39 -5.66 3.80 14.74
C TRP A 39 -4.27 3.36 14.32
N LEU A 40 -3.84 3.86 13.17
CA LEU A 40 -2.54 3.58 12.58
C LEU A 40 -1.83 4.91 12.29
N GLU A 41 -0.59 5.02 12.74
CA GLU A 41 0.30 6.12 12.41
C GLU A 41 1.31 5.64 11.36
N ALA A 42 1.30 6.25 10.17
CA ALA A 42 2.25 5.92 9.12
C ALA A 42 3.62 6.53 9.45
N GLN A 43 4.65 5.69 9.56
CA GLN A 43 6.02 6.11 9.88
C GLN A 43 6.87 6.40 8.64
N THR A 44 6.63 5.63 7.58
CA THR A 44 7.39 5.73 6.33
C THR A 44 6.41 5.58 5.18
N LEU A 45 6.58 6.39 4.12
CA LEU A 45 5.82 6.28 2.89
C LEU A 45 6.79 6.38 1.70
N GLU A 46 6.60 5.50 0.73
CA GLU A 46 7.38 5.40 -0.51
C GLU A 46 6.46 5.06 -1.68
N LEU A 47 6.88 5.39 -2.89
CA LEU A 47 6.14 5.04 -4.10
C LEU A 47 6.51 3.63 -4.55
N LEU A 48 5.49 2.78 -4.70
CA LEU A 48 5.62 1.47 -5.32
C LEU A 48 4.99 1.51 -6.71
N THR A 49 5.82 1.45 -7.74
CA THR A 49 5.38 1.38 -9.13
C THR A 49 5.63 -0.01 -9.67
N PHE A 50 4.61 -0.64 -10.24
CA PHE A 50 4.72 -1.98 -10.81
C PHE A 50 3.83 -2.13 -12.05
N LEU A 51 4.20 -3.07 -12.91
CA LEU A 51 3.40 -3.43 -14.08
C LEU A 51 2.33 -4.43 -13.64
N ARG A 52 1.06 -4.09 -13.87
CA ARG A 52 -0.06 -4.99 -13.61
C ARG A 52 -0.39 -5.79 -14.86
N GLU A 53 -0.73 -7.05 -14.66
CA GLU A 53 -1.28 -7.90 -15.72
C GLU A 53 -2.56 -7.29 -16.33
N PRO A 54 -2.77 -7.48 -17.64
CA PRO A 54 -4.02 -7.16 -18.32
C PRO A 54 -5.23 -7.75 -17.58
N GLN A 55 -6.25 -6.92 -17.39
CA GLN A 55 -7.46 -7.36 -16.70
C GLN A 55 -8.41 -8.12 -17.61
N GLU A 56 -8.42 -7.76 -18.89
CA GLU A 56 -9.22 -8.38 -19.94
C GLU A 56 -8.34 -8.83 -21.11
N GLN A 57 -8.86 -9.77 -21.88
CA GLN A 57 -8.17 -10.27 -23.06
C GLN A 57 -8.07 -9.15 -24.11
N GLY A 58 -6.85 -8.68 -24.36
CA GLY A 58 -6.58 -7.59 -25.31
C GLY A 58 -6.12 -6.29 -24.65
N ASP A 59 -6.23 -6.17 -23.33
CA ASP A 59 -5.67 -5.04 -22.60
C ASP A 59 -4.13 -5.09 -22.63
N LEU A 60 -3.52 -3.91 -22.70
CA LEU A 60 -2.09 -3.78 -22.49
C LEU A 60 -1.78 -3.80 -20.98
N PRO A 61 -0.62 -4.35 -20.57
CA PRO A 61 -0.17 -4.22 -19.19
C PRO A 61 -0.14 -2.76 -18.75
N GLN A 62 -0.68 -2.47 -17.58
CA GLN A 62 -0.79 -1.09 -17.09
C GLN A 62 0.24 -0.83 -15.99
N LEU A 63 0.92 0.32 -16.07
CA LEU A 63 1.79 0.79 -15.00
C LEU A 63 0.91 1.34 -13.87
N VAL A 64 1.00 0.72 -12.69
CA VAL A 64 0.23 1.12 -11.51
C VAL A 64 1.19 1.67 -10.47
N THR A 65 0.84 2.82 -9.91
CA THR A 65 1.55 3.41 -8.76
C THR A 65 0.68 3.26 -7.51
N ARG A 66 1.28 2.80 -6.42
CA ARG A 66 0.70 2.74 -5.07
C ARG A 66 1.64 3.45 -4.10
N VAL A 67 1.12 3.78 -2.92
CA VAL A 67 1.95 4.23 -1.80
C VAL A 67 2.15 3.05 -0.86
N ARG A 68 3.40 2.71 -0.57
CA ARG A 68 3.79 1.65 0.38
C ARG A 68 4.47 2.29 1.57
N GLY A 69 4.45 1.63 2.71
CA GLY A 69 5.08 2.16 3.90
C GLY A 69 5.16 1.19 5.05
N THR A 70 5.43 1.78 6.21
CA THR A 70 5.26 1.11 7.50
C THR A 70 4.38 1.95 8.40
N ALA A 71 3.50 1.29 9.16
CA ALA A 71 2.61 1.94 10.10
C ALA A 71 2.75 1.31 11.48
N VAL A 72 2.48 2.09 12.52
CA VAL A 72 2.47 1.64 13.92
C VAL A 72 1.07 1.75 14.48
N LEU A 73 0.66 0.71 15.21
CA LEU A 73 -0.50 0.75 16.09
C LEU A 73 -0.13 1.59 17.32
N GLU A 74 -0.79 2.73 17.52
CA GLU A 74 -0.48 3.69 18.61
C GLU A 74 -0.44 2.99 19.99
N ASP A 75 -1.63 2.64 20.50
CA ASP A 75 -1.78 2.07 21.84
C ASP A 75 -1.81 0.54 21.85
N TYR A 76 -1.82 -0.08 20.67
CA TYR A 76 -2.05 -1.50 20.53
C TYR A 76 -0.80 -2.26 20.05
N SER A 77 -0.74 -3.53 20.41
CA SER A 77 0.04 -4.53 19.67
C SER A 77 -0.92 -5.57 19.12
N ILE A 78 -0.55 -6.24 18.04
CA ILE A 78 -1.38 -7.26 17.39
C ILE A 78 -0.65 -8.61 17.36
N SER A 79 -1.38 -9.71 17.54
CA SER A 79 -0.88 -11.07 17.36
C SER A 79 -1.99 -12.00 16.84
N VAL A 80 -1.64 -13.21 16.40
CA VAL A 80 -2.62 -14.28 16.14
C VAL A 80 -3.02 -14.92 17.49
N VAL A 81 -4.30 -15.26 17.68
CA VAL A 81 -4.73 -15.96 18.90
C VAL A 81 -3.96 -17.27 19.05
N GLY A 82 -3.35 -17.47 20.22
CA GLY A 82 -2.54 -18.66 20.51
C GLY A 82 -1.13 -18.66 19.89
N ASP A 83 -0.72 -17.59 19.20
CA ASP A 83 0.67 -17.40 18.76
C ASP A 83 1.25 -16.07 19.29
N PRO A 84 1.83 -16.06 20.51
CA PRO A 84 2.46 -14.87 21.06
C PRO A 84 3.74 -14.45 20.30
N THR A 85 4.33 -15.34 19.48
CA THR A 85 5.55 -15.03 18.71
C THR A 85 5.26 -14.12 17.52
N SER A 86 4.03 -14.15 17.00
CA SER A 86 3.56 -13.23 15.96
C SER A 86 3.33 -11.79 16.46
N LYS A 87 3.59 -11.47 17.74
CA LYS A 87 3.23 -10.17 18.32
C LYS A 87 4.06 -9.02 17.76
N VAL A 88 3.40 -8.02 17.16
CA VAL A 88 4.05 -6.81 16.66
C VAL A 88 3.27 -5.54 16.99
N ARG A 89 3.93 -4.39 16.86
CA ARG A 89 3.29 -3.06 16.83
C ARG A 89 3.38 -2.38 15.47
N LYS A 90 4.38 -2.77 14.68
CA LYS A 90 4.71 -2.20 13.39
C LYS A 90 4.28 -3.16 12.29
N LEU A 91 3.59 -2.63 11.28
CA LEU A 91 2.99 -3.36 10.17
C LEU A 91 3.48 -2.72 8.86
N SER A 92 3.51 -3.48 7.76
CA SER A 92 3.61 -2.90 6.43
C SER A 92 2.26 -2.31 6.03
N ILE A 93 2.25 -1.14 5.38
CA ILE A 93 1.03 -0.50 4.88
C ILE A 93 1.12 -0.31 3.37
N VAL A 94 0.03 -0.57 2.67
CA VAL A 94 -0.12 -0.27 1.24
C VAL A 94 -1.42 0.49 1.03
N LEU A 95 -1.33 1.63 0.36
CA LEU A 95 -2.44 2.48 -0.04
C LEU A 95 -2.53 2.44 -1.57
N GLY A 96 -3.66 1.97 -2.08
CA GLY A 96 -3.90 1.84 -3.51
C GLY A 96 -5.22 2.49 -3.93
N ALA A 97 -5.33 2.81 -5.21
CA ALA A 97 -6.61 3.25 -5.77
C ALA A 97 -7.59 2.07 -5.79
N GLU A 98 -8.80 2.30 -5.31
CA GLU A 98 -9.94 1.43 -5.58
C GLU A 98 -10.18 1.40 -7.09
N GLU A 99 -10.11 0.21 -7.67
CA GLU A 99 -10.57 0.02 -9.03
C GLU A 99 -12.02 -0.45 -9.00
N PRO A 100 -12.90 0.14 -9.83
CA PRO A 100 -14.26 -0.32 -9.95
C PRO A 100 -14.26 -1.69 -10.65
N ARG A 101 -14.16 -2.77 -9.86
CA ARG A 101 -14.73 -4.05 -10.25
C ARG A 101 -16.01 -4.28 -9.48
N ALA A 102 -17.10 -4.15 -10.22
CA ALA A 102 -18.39 -4.67 -9.82
C ALA A 102 -18.25 -6.15 -9.41
N THR A 103 -18.84 -6.48 -8.26
CA THR A 103 -19.11 -7.85 -7.80
C THR A 103 -17.94 -8.63 -7.19
N ARG A 104 -17.70 -8.40 -5.89
CA ARG A 104 -17.72 -9.50 -4.92
C ARG A 104 -18.06 -8.91 -3.56
N GLU A 105 -19.33 -9.06 -3.20
CA GLU A 105 -19.94 -8.77 -1.89
C GLU A 105 -19.38 -7.51 -1.22
N ALA A 106 -20.03 -6.38 -1.52
CA ALA A 106 -20.02 -5.27 -0.57
C ALA A 106 -20.33 -5.88 0.81
N PRO A 107 -19.51 -5.63 1.85
CA PRO A 107 -19.78 -6.19 3.17
C PRO A 107 -21.19 -5.75 3.55
N GLU A 108 -22.10 -6.71 3.77
CA GLU A 108 -23.47 -6.37 4.12
C GLU A 108 -23.44 -5.34 5.27
N PRO A 109 -24.21 -4.24 5.15
CA PRO A 109 -24.28 -3.24 6.19
C PRO A 109 -24.64 -3.97 7.47
N GLY A 110 -23.78 -3.82 8.48
CA GLY A 110 -24.06 -4.41 9.77
C GLY A 110 -25.36 -3.82 10.32
N PRO A 111 -26.05 -4.50 11.24
CA PRO A 111 -27.29 -4.01 11.85
C PRO A 111 -27.14 -2.69 12.61
N ASP A 112 -25.91 -2.21 12.81
CA ASP A 112 -25.59 -0.92 13.41
C ASP A 112 -25.46 0.15 12.30
N GLY A 113 -26.61 0.72 11.89
CA GLY A 113 -26.76 1.71 10.81
C GLY A 113 -26.01 3.03 11.03
N PHE A 114 -24.68 3.01 10.89
CA PHE A 114 -23.87 4.20 10.68
C PHE A 114 -23.35 4.23 9.24
N GLU A 115 -24.26 4.58 8.31
CA GLU A 115 -23.97 4.85 6.90
C GLU A 115 -23.50 6.30 6.70
N PHE A 116 -22.42 6.72 7.38
CA PHE A 116 -21.70 7.92 7.00
C PHE A 116 -20.32 7.54 6.43
N GLY A 117 -20.16 7.77 5.13
CA GLY A 117 -18.88 8.06 4.47
C GLY A 117 -17.75 7.06 4.66
N GLN A 118 -17.89 5.84 4.15
CA GLN A 118 -16.71 4.97 3.98
C GLN A 118 -15.76 5.64 2.99
N LEU A 119 -14.56 6.02 3.44
CA LEU A 119 -13.54 6.61 2.57
C LEU A 119 -12.89 5.58 1.65
N GLY A 120 -13.10 4.30 1.93
CA GLY A 120 -12.55 3.20 1.15
C GLY A 120 -12.58 1.89 1.93
N ARG A 121 -11.96 0.87 1.36
CA ARG A 121 -11.86 -0.48 1.95
C ARG A 121 -10.53 -0.67 2.66
N ALA A 122 -10.53 -1.47 3.72
CA ALA A 122 -9.32 -1.83 4.45
C ALA A 122 -9.27 -3.33 4.75
N MET A 123 -8.08 -3.90 4.68
CA MET A 123 -7.77 -5.30 4.94
C MET A 123 -6.53 -5.35 5.82
N LEU A 124 -6.55 -6.17 6.87
CA LEU A 124 -5.41 -6.41 7.74
C LEU A 124 -5.19 -7.91 7.86
N GLY A 125 -3.96 -8.35 7.66
CA GLY A 125 -3.60 -9.75 7.65
C GLY A 125 -2.21 -10.04 8.19
N PHE A 126 -1.94 -11.34 8.29
CA PHE A 126 -0.66 -11.88 8.71
C PHE A 126 -0.25 -13.00 7.75
N ASN A 127 0.96 -12.92 7.24
CA ASN A 127 1.60 -13.98 6.48
C ASN A 127 2.66 -14.61 7.37
N ARG A 128 2.52 -15.91 7.67
CA ARG A 128 3.58 -16.66 8.33
C ARG A 128 4.78 -16.75 7.39
N GLY A 129 5.97 -16.53 7.93
CA GLY A 129 7.22 -16.66 7.22
C GLY A 129 7.40 -18.08 6.69
N ASP A 130 7.95 -18.16 5.49
CA ASP A 130 8.28 -19.42 4.84
C ASP A 130 9.77 -19.40 4.50
N TRP A 131 10.53 -20.15 5.31
CA TRP A 131 11.98 -20.22 5.19
C TRP A 131 12.44 -20.83 3.86
N GLU A 132 11.61 -21.64 3.18
CA GLU A 132 11.97 -22.22 1.88
C GLU A 132 12.07 -21.15 0.79
N ILE A 133 11.28 -20.08 0.91
CA ILE A 133 11.25 -18.95 -0.02
C ILE A 133 11.92 -17.70 0.58
N GLY A 134 12.50 -17.81 1.77
CA GLY A 134 13.19 -16.72 2.45
C GLY A 134 12.28 -15.61 2.98
N ASN A 135 10.98 -15.86 3.11
CA ASN A 135 10.03 -14.88 3.62
C ASN A 135 9.99 -14.91 5.14
N SER A 136 10.06 -13.74 5.78
CA SER A 136 9.82 -13.60 7.21
C SER A 136 8.32 -13.47 7.52
N ASP A 137 7.95 -13.66 8.78
CA ASP A 137 6.63 -13.29 9.30
C ASP A 137 6.32 -11.82 8.97
N GLU A 138 5.18 -11.56 8.35
CA GLU A 138 4.79 -10.21 7.94
C GLU A 138 3.35 -9.92 8.34
N TRP A 139 3.19 -8.84 9.10
CA TRP A 139 1.90 -8.19 9.27
C TRP A 139 1.75 -7.07 8.28
N TRP A 140 0.58 -7.02 7.64
CA TRP A 140 0.30 -6.06 6.60
C TRP A 140 -1.10 -5.47 6.73
N VAL A 141 -1.25 -4.25 6.25
CA VAL A 141 -2.52 -3.57 6.08
C VAL A 141 -2.60 -2.98 4.68
N GLU A 142 -3.67 -3.30 3.95
CA GLU A 142 -3.96 -2.74 2.64
C GLU A 142 -5.21 -1.88 2.72
N CYS A 143 -5.11 -0.64 2.23
CA CYS A 143 -6.24 0.27 2.09
C CYS A 143 -6.45 0.62 0.62
N TYR A 144 -7.70 0.54 0.17
CA TYR A 144 -8.13 0.92 -1.16
C TYR A 144 -8.99 2.19 -1.05
N LEU A 145 -8.53 3.28 -1.64
CA LEU A 145 -9.11 4.61 -1.51
C LEU A 145 -9.48 5.18 -2.89
N PRO A 146 -10.34 6.21 -2.97
CA PRO A 146 -10.69 6.86 -4.23
C PRO A 146 -9.45 7.24 -5.04
N LYS A 147 -9.47 6.90 -6.33
CA LYS A 147 -8.36 7.18 -7.26
C LYS A 147 -7.86 8.64 -7.20
N PRO A 148 -8.71 9.68 -7.19
CA PRO A 148 -8.24 11.06 -7.10
C PRO A 148 -7.44 11.34 -5.82
N PHE A 149 -7.81 10.71 -4.71
CA PHE A 149 -7.08 10.85 -3.45
C PHE A 149 -5.69 10.21 -3.55
N ILE A 150 -5.60 9.00 -4.11
CA ILE A 150 -4.32 8.30 -4.26
C ILE A 150 -3.39 9.02 -5.24
N GLU A 151 -3.92 9.57 -6.33
CA GLU A 151 -3.13 10.36 -7.29
C GLU A 151 -2.52 11.60 -6.62
N ASN A 152 -3.30 12.32 -5.81
CA ASN A 152 -2.80 13.44 -5.01
C ASN A 152 -1.78 12.99 -3.97
N LEU A 153 -2.06 11.90 -3.25
CA LEU A 153 -1.15 11.34 -2.26
C LEU A 153 0.19 10.94 -2.89
N VAL A 154 0.17 10.35 -4.09
CA VAL A 154 1.38 10.01 -4.85
C VAL A 154 2.18 11.25 -5.19
N ALA A 155 1.53 12.36 -5.58
CA ALA A 155 2.20 13.63 -5.85
C ALA A 155 2.86 14.20 -4.60
N GLU A 156 2.14 14.25 -3.48
CA GLU A 156 2.65 14.77 -2.20
C GLU A 156 3.81 13.92 -1.65
N VAL A 157 3.72 12.59 -1.72
CA VAL A 157 4.83 11.68 -1.35
C VAL A 157 6.03 11.89 -2.26
N ARG A 158 5.83 12.08 -3.57
CA ARG A 158 6.91 12.35 -4.52
C ARG A 158 7.63 13.66 -4.20
N ASN A 159 6.88 14.68 -3.81
CA ASN A 159 7.42 15.99 -3.46
C ASN A 159 8.03 16.01 -2.04
N GLY A 160 7.83 14.96 -1.24
CA GLY A 160 8.25 14.92 0.15
C GLY A 160 7.47 15.91 1.04
N GLU A 161 6.21 16.18 0.70
CA GLU A 161 5.39 17.19 1.36
C GLU A 161 4.60 16.65 2.56
N ILE A 162 4.47 15.33 2.69
CA ILE A 162 3.79 14.66 3.81
C ILE A 162 4.76 14.43 4.96
N HIS A 163 4.44 14.99 6.13
CA HIS A 163 5.25 14.82 7.35
C HIS A 163 4.60 13.91 8.38
N ASP A 164 3.27 13.81 8.35
CA ASP A 164 2.49 13.01 9.28
C ASP A 164 1.24 12.47 8.58
N MET A 165 0.88 11.23 8.88
CA MET A 165 -0.33 10.59 8.38
C MET A 165 -0.86 9.57 9.38
N GLN A 166 -2.13 9.74 9.76
CA GLN A 166 -2.86 8.82 10.63
C GLN A 166 -4.12 8.30 9.92
N LEU A 167 -4.41 7.02 10.12
CA LEU A 167 -5.59 6.35 9.58
C LEU A 167 -6.44 5.76 10.69
N SER A 168 -7.74 6.00 10.63
CA SER A 168 -8.73 5.30 11.44
C SER A 168 -9.41 4.23 10.61
N LEU A 169 -9.34 2.98 11.06
CA LEU A 169 -9.95 1.84 10.37
C LEU A 169 -11.06 1.23 11.21
N SER A 170 -12.14 0.82 10.53
CA SER A 170 -13.20 0.00 11.12
C SER A 170 -13.14 -1.40 10.51
N LEU A 171 -12.58 -2.37 11.23
CA LEU A 171 -12.33 -3.74 10.75
C LEU A 171 -13.16 -4.77 11.52
N ARG A 172 -13.77 -5.72 10.80
CA ARG A 172 -14.37 -6.94 11.33
C ARG A 172 -13.29 -8.01 11.43
N GLY A 173 -13.36 -8.88 12.45
CA GLY A 173 -12.39 -9.97 12.64
C GLY A 173 -11.19 -9.60 13.52
N LEU A 174 -11.19 -8.42 14.13
CA LEU A 174 -10.28 -8.07 15.21
C LEU A 174 -10.91 -8.40 16.57
N TYR A 175 -10.07 -8.82 17.50
CA TYR A 175 -10.46 -9.16 18.86
C TYR A 175 -9.52 -8.53 19.88
N THR A 176 -9.95 -8.45 21.14
CA THR A 176 -9.15 -7.95 22.26
C THR A 176 -9.47 -8.75 23.51
N THR A 177 -8.57 -8.76 24.49
CA THR A 177 -8.81 -9.35 25.81
C THR A 177 -9.64 -8.42 26.71
N GLU A 178 -9.83 -7.17 26.33
CA GLU A 178 -10.56 -6.18 27.12
C GLU A 178 -12.06 -6.25 26.82
N HIS A 179 -12.88 -6.49 27.85
CA HIS A 179 -14.33 -6.44 27.70
C HIS A 179 -14.80 -5.00 27.43
N THR A 180 -15.88 -4.82 26.69
CA THR A 180 -16.47 -3.49 26.36
C THR A 180 -16.82 -2.61 27.58
N MET A 181 -16.89 -3.20 28.78
CA MET A 181 -17.21 -2.53 30.04
C MET A 181 -15.97 -2.30 30.92
N ALA A 182 -14.79 -2.75 30.46
CA ALA A 182 -13.54 -2.50 31.13
C ALA A 182 -13.13 -1.03 30.95
N PRO A 183 -12.45 -0.42 31.95
CA PRO A 183 -11.87 0.90 31.78
C PRO A 183 -10.90 0.90 30.58
N VAL A 184 -10.90 1.97 29.79
CA VAL A 184 -9.99 2.12 28.66
C VAL A 184 -8.55 2.01 29.19
N SER A 185 -7.88 0.91 28.85
CA SER A 185 -6.46 0.77 29.18
C SER A 185 -5.64 1.59 28.20
N SER A 186 -4.55 2.20 28.67
CA SER A 186 -3.65 2.97 27.80
C SER A 186 -2.83 2.08 26.86
N ARG A 187 -2.90 0.74 26.98
CA ARG A 187 -2.13 -0.20 26.16
C ARG A 187 -2.88 -1.52 25.96
N GLY A 188 -3.69 -1.58 24.91
CA GLY A 188 -4.46 -2.76 24.57
C GLY A 188 -3.68 -3.79 23.74
N HIS A 189 -4.26 -4.98 23.62
CA HIS A 189 -3.77 -6.03 22.73
C HIS A 189 -4.89 -6.44 21.77
N LEU A 190 -4.54 -6.50 20.49
CA LEU A 190 -5.39 -6.90 19.39
C LEU A 190 -5.02 -8.30 18.92
N PHE A 191 -6.02 -9.02 18.43
CA PHE A 191 -5.86 -10.37 17.97
C PHE A 191 -6.63 -10.60 16.67
N ILE A 192 -6.06 -11.40 15.77
CA ILE A 192 -6.81 -12.02 14.67
C ILE A 192 -7.03 -13.50 14.95
N ARG A 193 -8.14 -14.02 14.46
CA ARG A 193 -8.48 -15.43 14.61
C ARG A 193 -7.51 -16.29 13.75
N PRO A 194 -6.99 -17.41 14.26
CA PRO A 194 -6.48 -18.51 13.46
C PRO A 194 -7.50 -18.97 12.42
N ASN A 195 -7.05 -19.75 11.43
CA ASN A 195 -7.90 -20.22 10.35
C ASN A 195 -9.21 -20.84 10.88
N LYS A 196 -10.37 -20.38 10.41
CA LYS A 196 -11.65 -20.84 10.95
C LYS A 196 -11.94 -22.32 10.65
N ARG A 197 -11.33 -22.89 9.59
CA ARG A 197 -11.61 -24.26 9.14
C ARG A 197 -10.87 -25.31 9.95
N ASP A 198 -9.65 -25.01 10.39
CA ASP A 198 -8.76 -25.98 11.01
C ASP A 198 -7.99 -25.43 12.24
N ASN A 199 -8.32 -24.22 12.68
CA ASN A 199 -7.71 -23.50 13.79
C ASN A 199 -6.19 -23.40 13.72
N THR A 200 -5.63 -23.30 12.52
CA THR A 200 -4.18 -23.19 12.35
C THR A 200 -3.72 -21.76 12.28
N ILE A 201 -2.53 -21.50 12.84
CA ILE A 201 -1.95 -20.15 12.90
C ILE A 201 -1.21 -19.76 11.61
N ASP A 202 -1.01 -20.71 10.69
CA ASP A 202 -0.23 -20.51 9.46
C ASP A 202 -0.96 -19.61 8.45
N LEU A 203 -2.29 -19.70 8.43
CA LEU A 203 -3.17 -18.94 7.53
C LEU A 203 -4.35 -18.39 8.35
N PRO A 204 -4.11 -17.41 9.23
CA PRO A 204 -5.17 -16.83 10.04
C PRO A 204 -6.22 -16.12 9.19
N GLU A 205 -7.38 -15.87 9.79
CA GLU A 205 -8.45 -15.11 9.15
C GLU A 205 -8.02 -13.66 8.89
N LEU A 206 -8.51 -13.12 7.78
CA LEU A 206 -8.27 -11.74 7.41
C LEU A 206 -9.28 -10.81 8.10
N ALA A 207 -8.78 -9.74 8.72
CA ALA A 207 -9.64 -8.67 9.21
C ALA A 207 -10.01 -7.72 8.06
N THR A 208 -11.29 -7.47 7.84
CA THR A 208 -11.80 -6.71 6.69
C THR A 208 -12.78 -5.63 7.10
N GLY A 209 -12.77 -4.50 6.41
CA GLY A 209 -13.71 -3.42 6.69
C GLY A 209 -13.41 -2.17 5.88
N SER A 210 -13.51 -1.01 6.51
CA SER A 210 -13.46 0.28 5.83
C SER A 210 -12.52 1.28 6.50
N VAL A 211 -12.03 2.22 5.69
CA VAL A 211 -11.32 3.41 6.17
C VAL A 211 -12.35 4.44 6.61
N GLN A 212 -12.25 4.88 7.86
CA GLN A 212 -13.20 5.81 8.49
C GLN A 212 -12.73 7.26 8.40
N SER A 213 -11.45 7.49 8.69
CA SER A 213 -10.83 8.81 8.56
C SER A 213 -9.37 8.67 8.18
N ILE A 214 -8.88 9.70 7.49
CA ILE A 214 -7.46 9.89 7.18
C ILE A 214 -7.12 11.31 7.60
N HIS A 215 -6.11 11.43 8.43
CA HIS A 215 -5.54 12.70 8.86
C HIS A 215 -4.12 12.75 8.30
N PHE A 216 -3.74 13.85 7.67
CA PHE A 216 -2.36 14.05 7.26
C PHE A 216 -2.01 15.52 7.32
N ALA A 217 -0.75 15.81 7.58
CA ALA A 217 -0.21 17.15 7.60
C ALA A 217 0.79 17.29 6.45
N SER A 218 0.46 18.17 5.50
CA SER A 218 1.40 18.62 4.47
C SER A 218 2.19 19.85 4.94
N SER A 219 3.33 20.10 4.30
CA SER A 219 4.13 21.32 4.49
C SER A 219 3.27 22.58 4.57
N SER A 220 3.48 23.41 5.60
CA SER A 220 2.74 24.66 5.77
C SER A 220 3.07 25.63 4.63
N ARG A 221 2.07 26.00 3.83
CA ARG A 221 2.19 27.05 2.81
C ARG A 221 1.66 28.36 3.37
N ASP A 222 2.51 29.39 3.41
CA ASP A 222 2.10 30.74 3.77
C ASP A 222 1.20 31.32 2.67
N LEU A 223 -0.11 31.25 2.89
CA LEU A 223 -1.13 31.70 1.95
C LEU A 223 -1.08 33.23 1.70
N ARG A 224 -0.35 34.00 2.53
CA ARG A 224 -0.22 35.45 2.37
C ARG A 224 0.87 35.84 1.36
N LYS A 225 1.73 34.89 0.96
CA LYS A 225 2.84 35.12 0.03
C LYS A 225 2.60 34.58 -1.38
N ALA A 226 1.40 34.09 -1.68
CA ALA A 226 1.13 33.37 -2.92
C ALA A 226 1.24 34.22 -4.20
N ASP A 227 1.22 35.56 -4.13
CA ASP A 227 1.14 36.43 -5.31
C ASP A 227 2.24 37.52 -5.39
N ALA A 228 3.45 37.27 -4.90
CA ALA A 228 4.56 38.24 -5.08
C ALA A 228 5.32 38.08 -6.42
N ASN A 229 5.19 36.94 -7.11
CA ASN A 229 6.00 36.63 -8.31
C ASN A 229 5.19 36.56 -9.62
N GLN A 230 3.90 36.92 -9.65
CA GLN A 230 3.09 36.99 -10.88
C GLN A 230 2.57 38.41 -11.21
N ALA A 231 2.96 39.44 -10.45
CA ALA A 231 2.52 40.82 -10.65
C ALA A 231 3.57 41.78 -11.26
N GLU A 232 4.67 41.28 -11.82
CA GLU A 232 5.65 42.11 -12.57
C GLU A 232 5.73 41.77 -14.07
N ALA A 233 4.59 41.47 -14.69
CA ALA A 233 4.44 41.55 -16.15
C ALA A 233 3.33 42.56 -16.50
N GLY A 234 3.52 43.80 -16.06
CA GLY A 234 2.75 44.95 -16.50
C GLY A 234 3.36 45.56 -17.77
N PRO A 235 2.56 45.91 -18.80
CA PRO A 235 3.05 46.42 -20.07
C PRO A 235 3.32 47.92 -19.97
N THR A 236 4.52 48.33 -19.56
CA THR A 236 4.91 49.76 -19.59
C THR A 236 6.42 49.93 -19.54
N ALA A 237 7.11 49.55 -20.61
CA ALA A 237 8.47 50.00 -20.86
C ALA A 237 8.74 50.03 -22.37
N ALA A 238 7.97 50.83 -23.09
CA ALA A 238 8.38 51.34 -24.39
C ALA A 238 8.79 52.80 -24.21
N LEU A 239 9.95 53.14 -24.80
CA LEU A 239 10.49 54.48 -25.11
C LEU A 239 11.36 55.16 -24.07
N GLN A 240 12.67 54.90 -24.18
CA GLN A 240 13.85 55.80 -24.09
C GLN A 240 15.05 54.88 -23.86
N SER A 241 16.04 54.70 -24.75
CA SER A 241 16.78 55.66 -25.57
C SER A 241 17.39 54.95 -26.79
N ALA A 242 17.35 55.60 -27.95
CA ALA A 242 18.01 55.17 -29.18
C ALA A 242 19.49 55.56 -29.20
N ASP A 243 20.24 54.81 -30.02
CA ASP A 243 21.55 55.06 -30.65
C ASP A 243 22.77 55.31 -29.74
N ASP A 244 23.73 54.39 -29.75
CA ASP A 244 24.79 54.41 -30.78
C ASP A 244 25.68 53.13 -30.71
N SER A 245 26.36 52.84 -31.82
CA SER A 245 27.41 51.81 -32.02
C SER A 245 26.98 50.45 -32.59
N LEU A 246 26.96 50.47 -33.92
CA LEU A 246 26.98 49.37 -34.87
C LEU A 246 28.25 48.48 -34.79
N LEU A 247 28.09 47.27 -35.34
CA LEU A 247 29.10 46.31 -35.84
C LEU A 247 29.80 45.39 -34.81
N ASN A 248 29.31 44.16 -34.70
CA ASN A 248 30.05 42.99 -35.16
C ASN A 248 29.11 41.80 -35.38
N GLU A 249 29.02 41.37 -36.65
CA GLU A 249 28.61 40.02 -37.03
C GLU A 249 29.70 39.04 -36.60
N ASP A 250 29.33 37.97 -35.92
CA ASP A 250 29.96 36.66 -36.11
C ASP A 250 28.91 35.57 -35.86
N VAL A 251 28.84 34.66 -36.83
CA VAL A 251 27.89 33.55 -36.96
C VAL A 251 28.51 32.27 -36.38
N ALA A 252 27.82 31.57 -35.47
CA ALA A 252 27.81 30.09 -35.32
C ALA A 252 26.91 29.62 -34.14
N PRO A 253 26.42 28.35 -34.15
CA PRO A 253 25.04 28.04 -33.75
C PRO A 253 24.84 27.37 -32.37
N ALA A 254 23.58 27.44 -31.93
CA ALA A 254 22.82 26.58 -31.00
C ALA A 254 23.56 25.48 -30.21
N ALA A 255 23.55 25.59 -28.87
CA ALA A 255 23.47 24.46 -27.93
C ALA A 255 23.10 24.96 -26.53
N GLY A 256 21.99 24.47 -25.97
CA GLY A 256 21.60 24.77 -24.59
C GLY A 256 20.13 24.56 -24.26
N ALA A 257 19.47 23.59 -24.89
CA ALA A 257 18.22 23.07 -24.34
C ALA A 257 18.58 22.37 -23.02
N GLY A 258 17.99 22.83 -21.92
CA GLY A 258 18.16 22.23 -20.61
C GLY A 258 17.81 20.74 -20.68
N ASN A 259 18.80 19.89 -20.39
CA ASN A 259 18.60 18.46 -20.25
C ASN A 259 17.66 18.22 -19.05
N ASP A 260 16.39 17.94 -19.34
CA ASP A 260 15.47 17.39 -18.36
C ASP A 260 15.94 15.95 -18.03
N PRO A 261 16.43 15.67 -16.81
CA PRO A 261 16.94 14.36 -16.45
C PRO A 261 15.86 13.27 -16.54
N VAL A 262 14.57 13.66 -16.51
CA VAL A 262 13.44 12.74 -16.65
C VAL A 262 13.29 12.30 -18.11
N ALA A 263 13.47 13.21 -19.07
CA ALA A 263 13.46 12.86 -20.50
C ALA A 263 14.60 11.89 -20.85
N THR A 264 15.79 12.13 -20.29
CA THR A 264 16.94 11.24 -20.51
C THR A 264 16.74 9.86 -19.87
N ALA A 265 16.05 9.78 -18.74
CA ALA A 265 15.71 8.51 -18.09
C ALA A 265 14.64 7.72 -18.87
N ILE A 266 13.65 8.41 -19.46
CA ILE A 266 12.63 7.79 -20.31
C ILE A 266 13.26 7.25 -21.60
N ASP A 267 14.14 8.03 -22.24
CA ASP A 267 14.85 7.58 -23.44
C ASP A 267 15.74 6.36 -23.15
N HIS A 268 16.38 6.34 -21.97
CA HIS A 268 17.16 5.18 -21.54
C HIS A 268 16.28 3.95 -21.30
N LEU A 269 15.09 4.12 -20.72
CA LEU A 269 14.12 3.04 -20.49
C LEU A 269 13.62 2.45 -21.81
N ILE A 270 13.24 3.31 -22.77
CA ILE A 270 12.79 2.92 -24.12
C ILE A 270 13.91 2.14 -24.84
N ALA A 271 15.15 2.63 -24.79
CA ALA A 271 16.30 1.96 -25.40
C ALA A 271 16.59 0.57 -24.77
N SER A 272 16.39 0.42 -23.46
CA SER A 272 16.51 -0.89 -22.81
C SER A 272 15.38 -1.87 -23.16
N LEU A 273 14.17 -1.37 -23.41
CA LEU A 273 13.01 -2.18 -23.78
C LEU A 273 13.17 -2.77 -25.19
N ASP A 274 13.72 -1.99 -26.12
CA ASP A 274 14.04 -2.45 -27.48
C ASP A 274 15.15 -3.53 -27.49
N LYS A 275 16.13 -3.43 -26.59
CA LYS A 275 17.15 -4.50 -26.42
C LYS A 275 16.53 -5.80 -25.93
N ILE A 276 15.56 -5.76 -25.02
CA ILE A 276 14.86 -6.95 -24.53
C ILE A 276 14.02 -7.58 -25.65
N HIS A 277 13.27 -6.77 -26.42
CA HIS A 277 12.53 -7.27 -27.58
C HIS A 277 13.44 -7.86 -28.67
N GLY A 278 14.64 -7.33 -28.85
CA GLY A 278 15.67 -7.90 -29.72
C GLY A 278 16.08 -9.31 -29.28
N ILE A 279 16.35 -9.50 -27.98
CA ILE A 279 16.78 -10.80 -27.43
C ILE A 279 15.66 -11.84 -27.49
N VAL A 280 14.42 -11.46 -27.19
CA VAL A 280 13.26 -12.37 -27.17
C VAL A 280 12.95 -12.97 -28.56
N LYS A 281 13.23 -12.23 -29.65
CA LYS A 281 13.04 -12.75 -31.02
C LYS A 281 13.97 -13.93 -31.38
N TRP A 282 15.09 -14.09 -30.69
CA TRP A 282 16.07 -15.16 -30.97
C TRP A 282 15.90 -16.39 -30.08
N VAL A 283 15.28 -16.26 -28.90
CA VAL A 283 15.12 -17.38 -27.96
C VAL A 283 14.11 -18.41 -28.46
N GLY A 284 13.00 -17.98 -29.08
CA GLY A 284 11.97 -18.89 -29.62
C GLY A 284 12.51 -19.85 -30.71
N PRO A 285 13.19 -19.36 -31.75
CA PRO A 285 13.80 -20.21 -32.77
C PRO A 285 14.86 -21.16 -32.22
N CYS A 286 15.69 -20.72 -31.26
CA CYS A 286 16.72 -21.58 -30.65
C CYS A 286 16.11 -22.74 -29.85
N ILE A 287 15.01 -22.50 -29.12
CA ILE A 287 14.27 -23.56 -28.40
C ILE A 287 13.64 -24.53 -29.39
N ALA A 288 13.03 -24.04 -30.48
CA ALA A 288 12.45 -24.90 -31.52
C ALA A 288 13.49 -25.79 -32.20
N ILE A 289 14.70 -25.27 -32.49
CA ILE A 289 15.80 -26.04 -33.05
C ILE A 289 16.31 -27.08 -32.05
N ALA A 290 16.48 -26.72 -30.78
CA ALA A 290 16.92 -27.65 -29.74
C ALA A 290 15.92 -28.82 -29.55
N LEU A 291 14.62 -28.52 -29.58
CA LEU A 291 13.56 -29.54 -29.53
C LEU A 291 13.55 -30.43 -30.79
N ALA A 292 13.77 -29.85 -31.97
CA ALA A 292 13.88 -30.62 -33.21
C ALA A 292 15.10 -31.57 -33.20
N ILE A 293 16.26 -31.12 -32.72
CA ILE A 293 17.46 -31.96 -32.62
C ILE A 293 17.24 -33.13 -31.63
N MET A 294 16.51 -32.90 -30.53
CA MET A 294 16.18 -33.99 -29.60
C MET A 294 15.13 -34.95 -30.14
N ALA A 295 14.22 -34.52 -31.02
CA ALA A 295 13.18 -35.37 -31.59
C ALA A 295 13.68 -36.32 -32.71
N PHE A 296 14.83 -36.01 -33.33
CA PHE A 296 15.42 -36.79 -34.43
C PHE A 296 16.67 -37.58 -34.03
N ARG A 297 16.86 -37.83 -32.72
CA ARG A 297 17.96 -38.62 -32.17
C ARG A 297 17.42 -39.84 -31.42
#